data_AF-A0A8C6Q9T6-F1
#
_entry.id   AF-A0A8C6Q9T6-F1
#
_cell.length_a   1.000
_cell.length_b   1.000
_cell.length_c   1.000
_cell.angle_alpha   90.00
_cell.angle_beta   90.00
_cell.angle_gamma   90.00
#
_symmetry.space_group_name_H-M   'P 1'
#
loop_
_entity.id
_entity.type
_entity.pdbx_description
1 polymer ?
#
loop_
_entity_poly.entity_id
_entity_poly.type
_entity_poly.pdbx_seq_one_letter_code
_entity_poly.pdbx_strand_id
1 'polypeptide(L)'
;ALAFNIDMVGKLAFLLKAVNFHERVLQWSLVTRIYYKVVTKKEDFFSAWNSCLHHITSLSLAYIHRVALGQFSLAVRCCPDREDQALLMKFCLLYGTKLVFQEQAWYLERKYLTPTASMQIRSQLMDLCEPVKDDALKVISAFNIPHINLHAPIAGIPNPRATWAFYPVAMLAQAGEPARSPRSRL
;
A
#
# COMPACT_ATOMS: atom_id res chain seq x y z
N ALA A 1 15.58 -11.23 22.61
CA ALA A 1 14.97 -12.08 21.58
C ALA A 1 13.46 -11.84 21.61
N LEU A 2 12.92 -11.06 20.66
CA LEU A 2 11.47 -10.91 20.49
C LEU A 2 11.00 -12.12 19.68
N ALA A 3 10.55 -13.16 20.37
CA ALA A 3 9.85 -14.26 19.71
C ALA A 3 8.52 -13.72 19.19
N PHE A 4 8.47 -13.39 17.90
CA PHE A 4 7.22 -13.07 17.24
C PHE A 4 6.38 -14.34 17.19
N ASN A 5 5.27 -14.33 17.93
CA ASN A 5 4.26 -15.37 17.82
C ASN A 5 3.72 -15.34 16.37
N ILE A 6 3.78 -16.47 15.68
CA ILE A 6 3.52 -16.61 14.23
C ILE A 6 2.11 -16.11 13.86
N ASP A 7 1.15 -16.23 14.79
CA ASP A 7 -0.24 -15.76 14.65
C ASP A 7 -0.40 -14.23 14.77
N MET A 8 0.67 -13.48 15.05
CA MET A 8 0.64 -12.03 15.23
C MET A 8 1.24 -11.25 14.05
N VAL A 9 2.03 -11.92 13.21
CA VAL A 9 2.65 -11.32 12.02
C VAL A 9 1.55 -10.88 11.04
N GLY A 10 1.64 -9.64 10.55
CA GLY A 10 0.64 -9.04 9.65
C GLY A 10 -0.57 -8.39 10.33
N LYS A 11 -0.77 -8.56 11.64
CA LYS A 11 -1.79 -7.78 12.37
C LYS A 11 -1.39 -6.30 12.42
N LEU A 12 -2.37 -5.40 12.44
CA LEU A 12 -2.13 -3.95 12.47
C LEU A 12 -1.14 -3.51 13.57
N ALA A 13 -1.27 -4.08 14.77
CA ALA A 13 -0.36 -3.78 15.88
C ALA A 13 1.10 -4.18 15.58
N PHE A 14 1.31 -5.28 14.85
CA PHE A 14 2.65 -5.69 14.38
C PHE A 14 3.17 -4.72 13.32
N LEU A 15 2.34 -4.36 12.33
CA LEU A 15 2.73 -3.44 11.25
C LEU A 15 3.11 -2.06 11.79
N LEU A 16 2.33 -1.51 12.72
CA LEU A 16 2.63 -0.25 13.41
C LEU A 16 3.96 -0.30 14.18
N LYS A 17 4.23 -1.41 14.88
CA LYS A 17 5.50 -1.62 15.58
C LYS A 17 6.68 -1.72 14.60
N ALA A 18 6.48 -2.39 13.46
CA ALA A 18 7.52 -2.57 12.44
C ALA A 18 7.95 -1.23 11.83
N VAL A 19 7.00 -0.40 11.38
CA VAL A 19 7.32 0.91 10.80
C VAL A 19 7.94 1.88 11.82
N ASN A 20 7.54 1.80 13.10
CA ASN A 20 8.18 2.59 14.16
C ASN A 20 9.59 2.10 14.48
N PHE A 21 9.81 0.78 14.49
CA PHE A 21 11.15 0.21 14.64
C PHE A 21 12.08 0.67 13.51
N HIS A 22 11.60 0.64 12.26
CA HIS A 22 12.36 1.09 11.10
C HIS A 22 12.82 2.54 11.25
N GLU A 23 11.88 3.48 11.48
CA GLU A 23 12.19 4.89 11.71
C GLU A 23 13.21 5.08 12.84
N ARG A 24 12.98 4.47 14.01
CA ARG A 24 13.85 4.63 15.19
C ARG A 24 15.29 4.16 14.92
N VAL A 25 15.46 3.02 14.26
CA VAL A 25 16.78 2.48 13.95
C VAL A 25 17.50 3.36 12.93
N LEU A 26 16.81 3.84 11.90
CA LEU A 26 17.41 4.79 10.94
C LEU A 26 17.81 6.09 11.63
N GLN A 27 16.95 6.64 12.50
CA GLN A 27 17.25 7.85 13.23
C GLN A 27 18.51 7.69 14.10
N TRP A 28 18.57 6.64 14.91
CA TRP A 28 19.71 6.40 15.79
C TRP A 28 21.01 6.15 15.00
N SER A 29 20.92 5.37 13.93
CA SER A 29 22.05 5.09 13.03
C SER A 29 22.55 6.38 12.36
N LEU A 30 21.65 7.27 11.94
CA LEU A 30 22.00 8.55 11.31
C LEU A 30 22.71 9.48 12.30
N VAL A 31 22.15 9.64 13.50
CA VAL A 31 22.75 10.45 14.58
C VAL A 31 24.16 9.95 14.89
N THR A 32 24.32 8.63 15.05
CA THR A 32 25.63 8.02 15.32
C THR A 32 26.62 8.28 14.19
N ARG A 33 26.18 8.19 12.93
CA ARG A 33 27.04 8.39 11.76
C ARG A 33 27.49 9.85 11.60
N ILE A 34 26.56 10.80 11.77
CA ILE A 34 26.88 12.23 11.74
C ILE A 34 27.82 12.58 12.90
N TYR A 35 27.51 12.10 14.11
CA TYR A 35 28.35 12.32 15.29
C TYR A 35 29.78 11.83 15.07
N TYR A 36 29.95 10.60 14.58
CA TYR A 36 31.28 10.05 14.29
C TYR A 36 32.06 10.90 13.28
N LYS A 37 31.40 11.37 12.22
CA LYS A 37 32.05 12.20 11.18
C LYS A 37 32.48 13.57 11.72
N VAL A 38 31.62 14.24 12.47
CA VAL A 38 31.92 15.58 13.00
C VAL A 38 32.90 15.51 14.16
N VAL A 39 32.67 14.61 15.12
CA VAL A 39 33.42 14.59 16.38
C VAL A 39 34.73 13.82 16.27
N THR A 40 34.69 12.64 15.63
CA THR A 40 35.86 11.75 15.51
C THR A 40 36.69 12.05 14.27
N LYS A 41 36.05 12.23 13.10
CA LYS A 41 36.76 12.54 11.85
C LYS A 41 37.05 14.03 11.66
N LYS A 42 36.50 14.91 12.51
CA LYS A 42 36.66 16.37 12.43
C LYS A 42 36.24 16.94 11.07
N GLU A 43 35.31 16.27 10.38
CA GLU A 43 34.70 16.80 9.16
C GLU A 43 33.84 18.02 9.52
N ASP A 44 33.77 19.01 8.64
CA ASP A 44 32.80 20.08 8.80
C ASP A 44 31.37 19.50 8.74
N PHE A 45 30.45 20.13 9.46
CA PHE A 45 29.09 19.61 9.58
C PHE A 45 28.38 19.50 8.23
N PHE A 46 28.60 20.45 7.32
CA PHE A 46 27.93 20.48 6.02
C PHE A 46 28.38 19.32 5.13
N SER A 47 29.68 19.04 5.06
CA SER A 47 30.22 17.87 4.35
C SER A 47 29.77 16.55 4.99
N ALA A 48 29.79 16.46 6.32
CA ALA A 48 29.31 15.28 7.04
C ALA A 48 27.82 15.02 6.73
N TRP A 49 26.99 16.07 6.75
CA TRP A 49 25.57 16.03 6.40
C TRP A 49 25.36 15.57 4.96
N ASN A 50 26.05 16.20 4.00
CA ASN A 50 25.95 15.86 2.58
C ASN A 50 26.34 14.40 2.29
N SER A 51 27.36 13.88 2.98
CA SER A 51 27.76 12.47 2.85
C SER A 51 26.69 11.48 3.33
N CYS A 52 25.73 11.94 4.13
CA CYS A 52 24.69 11.14 4.76
C CYS A 52 23.29 11.37 4.14
N LEU A 53 23.18 12.12 3.03
CA LEU A 53 21.88 12.46 2.40
C LEU A 53 21.04 11.24 2.03
N HIS A 54 21.65 10.17 1.51
CA HIS A 54 20.93 8.92 1.23
C HIS A 54 20.19 8.40 2.48
N HIS A 55 20.85 8.42 3.63
CA HIS A 55 20.30 7.96 4.90
C HIS A 55 19.23 8.92 5.45
N ILE A 56 19.44 10.23 5.27
CA ILE A 56 18.44 11.26 5.62
C ILE A 56 17.16 11.06 4.80
N THR A 57 17.28 10.79 3.49
CA THR A 57 16.14 10.50 2.61
C THR A 57 15.41 9.23 3.04
N SER A 58 16.14 8.14 3.32
CA SER A 58 15.55 6.90 3.85
C SER A 58 14.81 7.12 5.17
N LEU A 59 15.41 7.86 6.12
CA LEU A 59 14.77 8.20 7.39
C LEU A 59 13.49 9.03 7.18
N SER A 60 13.56 10.02 6.28
CA SER A 60 12.41 10.87 5.96
C SER A 60 11.25 10.06 5.41
N LEU A 61 11.53 9.12 4.49
CA LEU A 61 10.51 8.23 3.94
C LEU A 61 9.95 7.29 5.02
N ALA A 62 10.79 6.71 5.87
CA ALA A 62 10.35 5.86 6.98
C ALA A 62 9.45 6.62 7.98
N TYR A 63 9.76 7.89 8.27
CA TYR A 63 8.93 8.77 9.07
C TYR A 63 7.55 8.98 8.43
N ILE A 64 7.50 9.30 7.13
CA ILE A 64 6.25 9.48 6.39
C ILE A 64 5.42 8.20 6.43
N HIS A 65 6.03 7.04 6.19
CA HIS A 65 5.36 5.74 6.25
C HIS A 65 4.75 5.46 7.64
N ARG A 66 5.50 5.73 8.73
CA ARG A 66 4.99 5.59 10.09
C ARG A 66 3.79 6.50 10.35
N VAL A 67 3.91 7.78 10.00
CA VAL A 67 2.86 8.77 10.22
C VAL A 67 1.62 8.42 9.40
N ALA A 68 1.78 8.11 8.11
CA ALA A 68 0.69 7.74 7.22
C ALA A 68 -0.08 6.51 7.72
N LEU A 69 0.62 5.42 8.08
CA LEU A 69 -0.03 4.22 8.60
C LEU A 69 -0.71 4.47 9.96
N GLY A 70 -0.07 5.27 10.83
CA GLY A 70 -0.63 5.65 12.12
C GLY A 70 -1.92 6.47 11.97
N GLN A 71 -1.91 7.49 11.13
CA GLN A 71 -3.09 8.33 10.87
C GLN A 71 -4.19 7.57 10.16
N PHE A 72 -3.85 6.70 9.20
CA PHE A 72 -4.83 5.84 8.56
C PHE A 72 -5.53 4.93 9.59
N SER A 73 -4.77 4.24 10.43
CA SER A 73 -5.31 3.42 11.52
C SER A 73 -6.24 4.21 12.45
N LEU A 74 -5.86 5.43 12.83
CA LEU A 74 -6.70 6.31 13.65
C LEU A 74 -8.00 6.70 12.92
N ALA A 75 -7.93 7.09 11.65
CA ALA A 75 -9.09 7.44 10.85
C ALA A 75 -10.07 6.27 10.73
N VAL A 76 -9.57 5.04 10.51
CA VAL A 76 -10.42 3.83 10.49
C VAL A 76 -11.09 3.59 11.84
N ARG A 77 -10.39 3.82 12.95
CA ARG A 77 -10.98 3.67 14.30
C ARG A 77 -12.06 4.70 14.61
N CYS A 78 -11.97 5.89 14.02
CA CYS A 78 -12.94 6.98 14.18
C CYS A 78 -14.13 6.89 13.20
N CYS A 79 -14.13 5.91 12.29
CA CYS A 79 -15.22 5.72 11.35
C CYS A 79 -16.52 5.32 12.10
N PRO A 80 -17.65 6.03 11.90
CA PRO A 80 -18.88 5.77 12.61
C PRO A 80 -19.63 4.53 12.09
N ASP A 81 -19.56 4.28 10.78
CA ASP A 81 -20.19 3.14 10.14
C ASP A 81 -19.31 1.89 10.25
N ARG A 82 -19.89 0.77 10.68
CA ARG A 82 -19.14 -0.47 10.96
C ARG A 82 -18.71 -1.20 9.68
N GLU A 83 -19.51 -1.12 8.62
CA GLU A 83 -19.21 -1.78 7.35
C GLU A 83 -18.07 -1.04 6.65
N ASP A 84 -18.13 0.29 6.61
CA ASP A 84 -17.07 1.14 6.08
C ASP A 84 -15.80 1.05 6.93
N GLN A 85 -15.93 0.95 8.25
CA GLN A 85 -14.80 0.70 9.13
C GLN A 85 -14.09 -0.62 8.79
N ALA A 86 -14.86 -1.71 8.61
CA ALA A 86 -14.30 -3.01 8.27
C ALA A 86 -13.64 -2.99 6.88
N LEU A 87 -14.27 -2.36 5.89
CA LEU A 87 -13.73 -2.13 4.56
C LEU A 87 -12.41 -1.37 4.61
N LEU A 88 -12.39 -0.18 5.23
CA LEU A 88 -11.18 0.64 5.35
C LEU A 88 -10.07 -0.05 6.15
N MET A 89 -10.42 -0.90 7.12
CA MET A 89 -9.45 -1.70 7.85
C MET A 89 -8.71 -2.69 6.93
N LYS A 90 -9.40 -3.30 5.94
CA LYS A 90 -8.73 -4.15 4.94
C LYS A 90 -7.67 -3.37 4.15
N PHE A 91 -8.01 -2.17 3.68
CA PHE A 91 -7.07 -1.28 2.98
C PHE A 91 -5.92 -0.80 3.88
N CYS A 92 -6.20 -0.52 5.15
CA CYS A 92 -5.16 -0.16 6.13
C CYS A 92 -4.17 -1.30 6.37
N LEU A 93 -4.66 -2.54 6.49
CA LEU A 93 -3.82 -3.73 6.62
C LEU A 93 -3.01 -3.99 5.35
N LEU A 94 -3.63 -3.84 4.16
CA LEU A 94 -2.95 -3.97 2.88
C LEU A 94 -1.81 -2.94 2.77
N TYR A 95 -2.10 -1.68 3.10
CA TYR A 95 -1.10 -0.61 3.08
C TYR A 95 0.06 -0.91 4.04
N GLY A 96 -0.22 -1.24 5.30
CA GLY A 96 0.82 -1.55 6.28
C GLY A 96 1.66 -2.78 5.89
N THR A 97 1.02 -3.84 5.38
CA THR A 97 1.71 -5.06 4.90
C THR A 97 2.60 -4.73 3.71
N LYS A 98 2.13 -3.92 2.75
CA LYS A 98 2.93 -3.43 1.62
C LYS A 98 4.19 -2.70 2.11
N LEU A 99 4.06 -1.80 3.09
CA LEU A 99 5.21 -1.05 3.63
C LEU A 99 6.27 -1.98 4.22
N VAL A 100 5.86 -3.00 4.98
CA VAL A 100 6.79 -3.97 5.56
C VAL A 100 7.42 -4.86 4.48
N PHE A 101 6.64 -5.26 3.48
CA PHE A 101 7.11 -6.07 2.36
C PHE A 101 8.16 -5.34 1.50
N GLN A 102 7.96 -4.05 1.21
CA GLN A 102 8.90 -3.25 0.43
C GLN A 102 10.31 -3.19 1.06
N GLU A 103 10.37 -3.15 2.40
CA GLU A 103 11.62 -3.06 3.17
C GLU A 103 12.05 -4.43 3.75
N GLN A 104 11.55 -5.55 3.21
CA GLN A 104 11.75 -6.88 3.79
C GLN A 104 13.24 -7.26 3.97
N ALA A 105 14.10 -6.86 3.03
CA ALA A 105 15.53 -7.13 3.09
C ALA A 105 16.17 -6.43 4.29
N TRP A 106 15.84 -5.16 4.49
CA TRP A 106 16.32 -4.37 5.62
C TRP A 106 15.86 -4.97 6.96
N TYR A 107 14.61 -5.42 7.05
CA TYR A 107 14.12 -6.05 8.29
C TYR A 107 14.79 -7.40 8.58
N LEU A 108 15.15 -8.16 7.54
CA LEU A 108 15.94 -9.40 7.67
C LEU A 108 17.37 -9.11 8.13
N GLU A 109 18.03 -8.10 7.55
CA GLU A 109 19.37 -7.64 7.96
C GLU A 109 19.40 -7.21 9.43
N ARG A 110 18.35 -6.53 9.88
CA ARG A 110 18.18 -6.09 11.28
C ARG A 110 17.69 -7.19 12.22
N LYS A 111 17.49 -8.41 11.72
CA LYS A 111 16.94 -9.56 12.49
C LYS A 111 15.60 -9.23 13.15
N TYR A 112 14.86 -8.27 12.61
CA TYR A 112 13.51 -7.94 13.05
C TYR A 112 12.51 -8.96 12.50
N LEU A 113 12.69 -9.36 11.23
CA LEU A 113 11.98 -10.48 10.62
C LEU A 113 12.85 -11.74 10.62
N THR A 114 12.21 -12.89 10.79
CA THR A 114 12.78 -14.19 10.42
C THR A 114 12.48 -14.48 8.95
N PRO A 115 13.21 -15.39 8.28
CA PRO A 115 12.88 -15.81 6.91
C PRO A 115 11.44 -16.29 6.77
N THR A 116 10.95 -17.08 7.74
CA THR A 116 9.56 -17.54 7.79
C THR A 116 8.57 -16.39 7.88
N ALA A 117 8.80 -15.42 8.77
CA ALA A 117 7.93 -14.25 8.90
C ALA A 117 7.94 -13.36 7.64
N SER A 118 9.08 -13.25 6.96
CA SER A 118 9.18 -12.54 5.68
C SER A 118 8.34 -13.21 4.59
N MET A 119 8.41 -14.54 4.46
CA MET A 119 7.55 -15.29 3.54
C MET A 119 6.07 -15.16 3.88
N GLN A 120 5.72 -15.11 5.17
CA GLN A 120 4.34 -14.91 5.63
C GLN A 120 3.83 -13.52 5.27
N ILE A 121 4.61 -12.45 5.46
CA ILE A 121 4.25 -11.09 5.04
C ILE A 121 3.98 -11.04 3.53
N ARG A 122 4.82 -11.71 2.73
CA ARG A 122 4.61 -11.83 1.29
C ARG A 122 3.30 -12.57 0.95
N SER A 123 2.99 -13.68 1.62
CA SER A 123 1.71 -14.39 1.42
C SER A 123 0.53 -13.51 1.78
N GLN A 124 0.57 -12.90 2.97
CA GLN A 124 -0.48 -12.01 3.47
C GLN A 124 -0.75 -10.83 2.54
N LEU A 125 0.29 -10.29 1.89
CA LEU A 125 0.12 -9.24 0.90
C LEU A 125 -0.75 -9.73 -0.28
N MET A 126 -0.49 -10.95 -0.77
CA MET A 126 -1.29 -11.54 -1.86
C MET A 126 -2.70 -11.87 -1.39
N ASP A 127 -2.84 -12.46 -0.20
CA ASP A 127 -4.13 -12.84 0.39
C ASP A 127 -5.03 -11.63 0.66
N LEU A 128 -4.45 -10.46 0.97
CA LEU A 128 -5.18 -9.21 1.14
C LEU A 128 -5.57 -8.55 -0.19
N CYS A 129 -4.83 -8.80 -1.28
CA CYS A 129 -5.15 -8.24 -2.60
C CYS A 129 -6.45 -8.82 -3.17
N GLU A 130 -6.74 -10.10 -2.95
CA GLU A 130 -7.93 -10.77 -3.51
C GLU A 130 -9.26 -10.14 -3.03
N PRO A 131 -9.55 -10.02 -1.72
CA PRO A 131 -10.78 -9.39 -1.26
C PRO A 131 -10.81 -7.88 -1.55
N VAL A 132 -9.65 -7.21 -1.53
CA VAL A 132 -9.56 -5.78 -1.84
C VAL A 132 -9.89 -5.50 -3.31
N LYS A 133 -9.61 -6.44 -4.22
CA LYS A 133 -9.96 -6.32 -5.65
C LYS A 133 -11.46 -6.13 -5.84
N ASP A 134 -12.27 -6.93 -5.17
CA ASP A 134 -13.74 -6.89 -5.29
C ASP A 134 -14.32 -5.60 -4.66
N ASP A 135 -13.68 -5.15 -3.58
CA ASP A 135 -14.03 -3.94 -2.84
C ASP A 135 -13.51 -2.63 -3.50
N ALA A 136 -12.54 -2.71 -4.42
CA ALA A 136 -11.83 -1.55 -4.96
C ALA A 136 -12.75 -0.58 -5.70
N LEU A 137 -13.68 -1.09 -6.51
CA LEU A 137 -14.62 -0.25 -7.25
C LEU A 137 -15.56 0.53 -6.31
N LYS A 138 -15.96 -0.08 -5.19
CA LYS A 138 -16.78 0.57 -4.16
C LYS A 138 -16.04 1.78 -3.57
N VAL A 139 -14.77 1.58 -3.20
CA VAL A 139 -13.94 2.66 -2.62
C VAL A 139 -13.65 3.76 -3.64
N ILE A 140 -13.33 3.40 -4.89
CA ILE A 140 -13.07 4.39 -5.96
C ILE A 140 -14.32 5.22 -6.22
N SER A 141 -15.50 4.59 -6.27
CA SER A 141 -16.78 5.28 -6.49
C SER A 141 -17.11 6.25 -5.35
N ALA A 142 -16.70 5.93 -4.11
CA ALA A 142 -16.93 6.78 -2.94
C ALA A 142 -16.16 8.11 -2.95
N PHE A 143 -15.07 8.23 -3.75
CA PHE A 143 -14.42 9.53 -3.96
C PHE A 143 -15.33 10.54 -4.69
N ASN A 144 -16.40 10.06 -5.35
CA ASN A 144 -17.40 10.87 -6.03
C ASN A 144 -16.78 11.92 -6.97
N ILE A 145 -15.73 11.53 -7.71
CA ILE A 145 -15.02 12.39 -8.65
C ILE A 145 -15.92 12.59 -9.88
N PRO A 146 -16.30 13.83 -10.23
CA PRO A 146 -17.15 14.06 -11.40
C PRO A 146 -16.44 13.63 -12.69
N HIS A 147 -17.18 13.04 -13.62
CA HIS A 147 -16.63 12.57 -14.90
C HIS A 147 -15.92 13.68 -15.70
N ILE A 148 -16.42 14.91 -15.61
CA ILE A 148 -15.78 16.07 -16.26
C ILE A 148 -14.37 16.32 -15.76
N ASN A 149 -14.04 15.94 -14.52
CA ASN A 149 -12.70 16.14 -13.94
C ASN A 149 -11.73 14.99 -14.27
N LEU A 150 -12.23 13.81 -14.64
CA LEU A 150 -11.39 12.62 -14.80
C LEU A 150 -10.64 12.61 -16.14
N HIS A 151 -11.23 13.17 -17.21
CA HIS A 151 -10.65 13.30 -18.54
C HIS A 151 -9.93 12.03 -19.08
N ALA A 152 -10.36 10.84 -18.64
CA ALA A 152 -9.73 9.57 -18.97
C ALA A 152 -10.69 8.68 -19.79
N PRO A 153 -10.47 8.50 -21.10
CA PRO A 153 -11.34 7.67 -21.94
C PRO A 153 -11.44 6.21 -21.47
N ILE A 154 -10.33 5.65 -20.97
CA ILE A 154 -10.26 4.30 -20.41
C ILE A 154 -11.14 4.09 -19.17
N ALA A 155 -11.57 5.18 -18.52
CA ALA A 155 -12.49 5.14 -17.38
C ALA A 155 -13.97 5.18 -17.81
N GLY A 156 -14.26 4.92 -19.09
CA GLY A 156 -15.62 4.86 -19.62
C GLY A 156 -16.22 6.22 -19.99
N ILE A 157 -15.43 7.29 -20.07
CA ILE A 157 -15.89 8.64 -20.43
C ILE A 157 -15.73 8.82 -21.95
N PRO A 158 -16.83 8.97 -22.71
CA PRO A 158 -16.80 9.22 -24.15
C PRO A 158 -15.87 10.40 -24.50
N ASN A 159 -14.81 10.14 -25.27
CA ASN A 159 -13.96 11.19 -25.82
C ASN A 159 -14.08 11.17 -27.35
N PRO A 160 -14.68 12.21 -27.96
CA PRO A 160 -14.82 12.31 -29.41
C PRO A 160 -13.49 12.22 -30.18
N ARG A 161 -12.36 12.54 -29.52
CA ARG A 161 -11.02 12.51 -30.12
C ARG A 161 -10.29 11.16 -29.94
N ALA A 162 -10.86 10.23 -29.19
CA ALA A 162 -10.25 8.93 -28.89
C ALA A 162 -11.29 7.80 -28.97
N THR A 163 -11.97 7.69 -30.11
CA THR A 163 -12.99 6.65 -30.36
C THR A 163 -12.44 5.22 -30.30
N TRP A 164 -11.14 5.04 -30.56
CA TRP A 164 -10.43 3.76 -30.46
C TRP A 164 -10.22 3.28 -29.01
N ALA A 165 -10.32 4.18 -28.02
CA ALA A 165 -10.07 3.86 -26.62
C ALA A 165 -11.27 3.15 -25.94
N PHE A 166 -12.39 3.00 -26.65
CA PHE A 166 -13.55 2.24 -26.18
C PHE A 166 -13.48 0.80 -26.65
N TYR A 167 -13.61 -0.14 -25.70
CA TYR A 167 -14.24 -1.41 -26.03
C TYR A 167 -15.74 -1.13 -26.20
N PRO A 168 -16.34 -1.35 -27.39
CA PRO A 168 -17.75 -1.09 -27.56
C PRO A 168 -18.57 -2.00 -26.63
N VAL A 169 -19.48 -1.38 -25.87
CA VAL A 169 -20.46 -2.03 -24.98
C VAL A 169 -21.23 -3.17 -25.68
N ALA A 170 -21.27 -3.18 -27.01
CA ALA A 170 -21.98 -4.15 -27.83
C ALA A 170 -21.48 -5.60 -27.74
N MET A 171 -20.23 -5.88 -27.29
CA MET A 171 -19.71 -7.25 -27.28
C MET A 171 -20.13 -8.10 -26.06
N LEU A 172 -20.60 -7.49 -24.97
CA LEU A 172 -21.00 -8.23 -23.76
C LEU A 172 -22.47 -8.65 -23.76
N ALA A 173 -23.32 -8.06 -24.61
CA ALA A 173 -24.75 -8.37 -24.66
C ALA A 173 -25.12 -9.52 -25.62
N GLN A 174 -24.20 -9.98 -26.49
CA GLN A 174 -24.52 -11.00 -27.50
C GLN A 174 -24.28 -12.46 -27.06
N ALA A 175 -23.83 -12.70 -25.82
CA ALA A 175 -23.47 -14.04 -25.34
C ALA A 175 -24.64 -14.82 -24.69
N GLY A 176 -25.91 -14.47 -24.95
CA GLY A 176 -27.02 -15.16 -24.30
C GLY A 176 -28.40 -14.87 -24.86
N GLU A 177 -28.69 -15.30 -26.09
CA GLU A 177 -30.06 -15.63 -26.50
C GLU A 177 -30.02 -16.64 -27.65
N PRO A 178 -30.47 -17.89 -27.47
CA PRO A 178 -30.57 -18.83 -28.58
C PRO A 178 -31.71 -18.38 -29.51
N ALA A 179 -31.38 -18.20 -30.79
CA ALA A 179 -32.32 -17.81 -31.84
C ALA A 179 -33.54 -18.75 -31.88
N ARG A 180 -34.72 -18.24 -31.50
CA ARG A 180 -35.99 -18.84 -31.90
C ARG A 180 -36.29 -18.39 -33.33
N SER A 181 -36.37 -19.35 -34.25
CA SER A 181 -36.88 -19.14 -35.62
C SER A 181 -37.98 -20.17 -35.93
N PRO A 182 -38.98 -19.83 -36.75
CA PRO A 182 -40.36 -20.28 -36.57
C PRO A 182 -40.70 -21.56 -37.34
N ARG A 183 -41.71 -22.28 -36.84
CA ARG A 183 -42.42 -23.32 -37.58
C ARG A 183 -43.01 -22.73 -38.87
N SER A 184 -42.61 -23.25 -40.03
CA SER A 184 -43.37 -23.11 -41.28
C SER A 184 -44.15 -24.38 -41.56
N ARG A 185 -45.47 -24.23 -41.70
CA ARG A 185 -46.40 -25.23 -42.24
C ARG A 185 -46.07 -25.46 -43.71
N LEU A 186 -45.92 -26.73 -44.10
CA LEU A 186 -46.67 -27.44 -45.15
C LEU A 186 -46.25 -28.92 -45.11
#